data_AF-A0A9E1MT89-F1
#
_entry.id   AF-A0A9E1MT89-F1
#
_cell.length_a   1.000
_cell.length_b   1.000
_cell.length_c   1.000
_cell.angle_alpha   90.00
_cell.angle_beta   90.00
_cell.angle_gamma   90.00
#
_symmetry.space_group_name_H-M   'P 1'
#
loop_
_entity.id
_entity.type
_entity.pdbx_description
1 polymer ?
#
loop_
_entity_poly.entity_id
_entity_poly.type
_entity_poly.pdbx_seq_one_letter_code
_entity_poly.pdbx_strand_id
1 'polypeptide(L)'
;MKYGMWLDEWFRNYIQPSSKIKTCERYSEIIEKHLKVKLGEYELDELTPLVLQRYVTELMQSGNIVTGKGLAANSVNGIITVIQNSLKLAYTLGDLKE
;
A
#
# COMPACT_ATOMS: atom_id res chain seq x y z
N MET A 1 0.34 15.08 3.40
CA MET A 1 0.87 14.04 4.33
C MET A 1 1.50 12.96 3.48
N LYS A 2 2.71 12.54 3.83
CA LYS A 2 3.41 11.44 3.16
C LYS A 2 2.63 10.14 3.27
N TYR A 3 2.56 9.39 2.18
CA TYR A 3 1.84 8.12 2.14
C TYR A 3 2.45 7.08 3.08
N GLY A 4 3.78 7.07 3.25
CA GLY A 4 4.43 6.17 4.21
C GLY A 4 3.98 6.42 5.65
N MET A 5 3.85 7.68 6.05
CA MET A 5 3.33 8.05 7.37
C MET A 5 1.85 7.68 7.51
N TRP A 6 1.06 7.92 6.46
CA TRP A 6 -0.33 7.51 6.45
C TRP A 6 -0.49 5.99 6.59
N LEU A 7 0.34 5.19 5.91
CA LEU A 7 0.30 3.74 6.01
C LEU A 7 0.58 3.25 7.43
N ASP A 8 1.48 3.90 8.17
CA ASP A 8 1.77 3.58 9.57
C ASP A 8 0.55 3.84 10.48
N GLU A 9 -0.08 5.01 10.31
CA GLU A 9 -1.31 5.38 11.05
C GLU A 9 -2.49 4.48 10.68
N TRP A 10 -2.67 4.22 9.38
CA TRP A 10 -3.71 3.37 8.85
C TRP A 10 -3.58 1.94 9.38
N PHE A 11 -2.37 1.39 9.33
CA PHE A 11 -2.10 0.04 9.79
C PHE A 11 -2.33 -0.10 11.30
N ARG A 12 -1.77 0.83 12.10
CA ARG A 12 -1.86 0.81 13.56
C ARG A 12 -3.30 0.97 14.06
N ASN A 13 -4.05 1.90 13.50
CA ASN A 13 -5.34 2.28 14.06
C ASN A 13 -6.54 1.56 13.42
N TYR A 14 -6.40 1.05 12.18
CA TYR A 14 -7.53 0.45 11.47
C TYR A 14 -7.34 -1.04 11.19
N ILE A 15 -6.11 -1.49 10.88
CA ILE A 15 -5.85 -2.89 10.56
C ILE A 15 -5.56 -3.71 11.82
N GLN A 16 -4.57 -3.30 12.61
CA GLN A 16 -4.16 -4.06 13.79
C GLN A 16 -5.30 -4.36 14.78
N PRO A 17 -6.23 -3.44 15.09
CA PRO A 17 -7.27 -3.70 16.08
C PRO A 17 -8.38 -4.63 15.57
N SER A 18 -8.58 -4.71 14.26
CA SER A 18 -9.73 -5.37 13.63
C SER A 18 -9.39 -6.67 12.90
N SER A 19 -8.11 -6.93 12.64
CA SER A 19 -7.65 -8.01 11.77
C SER A 19 -6.97 -9.15 12.54
N LYS A 20 -7.05 -10.36 11.97
CA LYS A 20 -6.32 -11.53 12.49
C LYS A 20 -4.82 -11.35 12.31
N ILE A 21 -4.03 -11.99 13.19
CA ILE A 21 -2.55 -11.92 13.21
C ILE A 21 -1.94 -12.13 11.81
N LYS A 22 -2.34 -13.20 11.10
CA LYS A 22 -1.82 -13.49 9.75
C LYS A 22 -2.08 -12.38 8.73
N THR A 23 -3.21 -11.69 8.83
CA THR A 23 -3.53 -10.55 7.96
C THR A 23 -2.63 -9.36 8.31
N CYS A 24 -2.44 -9.09 9.61
CA CYS A 24 -1.54 -8.03 10.08
C CYS A 24 -0.10 -8.28 9.62
N GLU A 25 0.41 -9.49 9.77
CA GLU A 25 1.75 -9.89 9.30
C GLU A 25 1.90 -9.66 7.79
N ARG A 26 0.91 -10.12 7.01
CA ARG A 26 0.94 -9.95 5.56
C ARG A 26 0.89 -8.48 5.14
N TYR A 27 0.06 -7.68 5.79
CA TYR A 27 -0.09 -6.26 5.48
C TYR A 27 1.16 -5.48 5.89
N SER A 28 1.71 -5.76 7.07
CA SER A 28 2.98 -5.18 7.52
C SER A 28 4.11 -5.47 6.53
N GLU A 29 4.22 -6.70 6.05
CA GLU A 29 5.20 -7.05 5.03
C GLU A 29 5.01 -6.27 3.72
N ILE A 30 3.77 -6.16 3.24
CA ILE A 30 3.45 -5.39 2.03
C ILE A 30 3.83 -3.91 2.22
N ILE A 31 3.46 -3.32 3.35
CA ILE A 31 3.72 -1.91 3.65
C ILE A 31 5.21 -1.64 3.67
N GLU A 32 5.96 -2.41 4.47
CA GLU A 32 7.38 -2.14 4.71
C GLU A 32 8.25 -2.49 3.51
N LYS A 33 7.99 -3.62 2.84
CA LYS A 33 8.88 -4.10 1.76
C LYS A 33 8.55 -3.54 0.39
N HIS A 34 7.29 -3.19 0.15
CA HIS A 34 6.83 -2.79 -1.19
C HIS A 34 6.37 -1.34 -1.22
N LEU A 35 5.44 -0.94 -0.33
CA LEU A 35 4.79 0.36 -0.45
C LEU A 35 5.68 1.50 0.03
N LYS A 36 6.25 1.42 1.24
CA LYS A 36 7.07 2.51 1.79
C LYS A 36 8.33 2.76 0.95
N VAL A 37 8.96 1.68 0.48
CA VAL A 37 10.16 1.76 -0.37
C VAL A 37 9.91 2.52 -1.69
N LYS A 38 8.72 2.39 -2.28
CA LYS A 38 8.44 2.89 -3.64
C LYS A 38 7.52 4.09 -3.69
N LEU A 39 6.54 4.12 -2.81
CA LEU A 39 5.47 5.12 -2.76
C LEU A 39 5.47 5.93 -1.46
N GLY A 40 6.29 5.58 -0.47
CA GLY A 40 6.24 6.19 0.87
C GLY A 40 6.48 7.69 0.89
N GLU A 41 7.39 8.16 0.02
CA GLU A 41 7.78 9.58 -0.09
C GLU A 41 6.81 10.43 -0.92
N TYR A 42 5.82 9.83 -1.57
CA TYR A 42 4.77 10.57 -2.25
C TYR A 42 3.84 11.21 -1.21
N GLU A 43 3.41 12.43 -1.46
CA GLU A 43 2.23 12.96 -0.79
C GLU A 43 0.99 12.17 -1.25
N LEU A 44 -0.04 12.10 -0.39
CA LEU A 44 -1.29 11.39 -0.70
C LEU A 44 -1.95 11.87 -2.00
N ASP A 45 -1.87 13.15 -2.31
CA ASP A 45 -2.43 13.78 -3.52
C ASP A 45 -1.58 13.55 -4.79
N GLU A 46 -0.32 13.15 -4.64
CA GLU A 46 0.57 12.79 -5.76
C GLU A 46 0.31 11.36 -6.27
N LEU A 47 -0.41 10.52 -5.51
CA LEU A 47 -0.74 9.13 -5.84
C LEU A 47 -1.88 9.02 -6.86
N THR A 48 -1.65 9.58 -8.05
CA THR A 48 -2.59 9.52 -9.17
C THR A 48 -2.78 8.09 -9.69
N PRO A 49 -3.89 7.80 -10.40
CA PRO A 49 -4.11 6.49 -11.03
C PRO A 49 -2.96 6.05 -11.94
N LEU A 50 -2.31 6.99 -12.63
CA LEU A 50 -1.17 6.69 -13.51
C LEU A 50 0.06 6.24 -12.72
N VAL A 51 0.37 6.90 -11.59
CA VAL A 51 1.47 6.51 -10.70
C VAL A 51 1.22 5.09 -10.17
N LEU A 52 0.01 4.82 -9.70
CA LEU A 52 -0.37 3.50 -9.19
C LEU A 52 -0.30 2.42 -10.28
N GLN A 53 -0.79 2.70 -11.49
CA GLN A 53 -0.74 1.76 -12.61
C GLN A 53 0.69 1.43 -13.04
N ARG A 54 1.58 2.43 -13.06
CA ARG A 54 3.02 2.23 -13.33
C ARG A 54 3.64 1.33 -12.27
N TYR A 55 3.32 1.58 -11.01
CA TYR A 55 3.83 0.75 -9.91
C TYR A 55 3.32 -0.70 -10.00
N VAL A 56 2.05 -0.92 -10.33
CA VAL A 56 1.51 -2.28 -10.56
C VAL A 56 2.26 -2.97 -11.70
N THR A 57 2.55 -2.26 -12.78
CA THR A 57 3.33 -2.80 -13.91
C THR A 57 4.74 -3.20 -13.47
N GLU A 58 5.40 -2.36 -12.67
CA GLU A 58 6.70 -2.67 -12.08
C GLU A 58 6.64 -3.93 -11.20
N LEU A 59 5.61 -4.07 -10.37
CA LEU A 59 5.42 -5.26 -9.53
C LEU A 59 5.30 -6.55 -10.37
N MET A 60 4.61 -6.48 -11.50
CA MET A 60 4.43 -7.60 -12.43
C MET A 60 5.69 -7.95 -13.22
N GLN A 61 6.61 -7.00 -13.42
CA GLN A 61 7.84 -7.20 -14.20
C GLN A 61 9.04 -7.56 -13.33
N SER A 62 9.17 -6.91 -12.16
CA SER A 62 10.36 -6.98 -11.31
C SER A 62 10.06 -6.80 -9.82
N GLY A 63 8.81 -7.03 -9.38
CA GLY A 63 8.42 -6.80 -7.98
C GLY A 63 8.94 -7.82 -6.95
N ASN A 64 9.50 -8.94 -7.39
CA ASN A 64 10.01 -9.97 -6.48
C ASN A 64 11.41 -9.58 -5.98
N ILE A 65 11.49 -9.21 -4.71
CA ILE A 65 12.71 -8.70 -4.06
C ILE A 65 13.83 -9.77 -3.99
N VAL A 66 13.48 -11.06 -4.02
CA VAL A 66 14.46 -12.16 -3.93
C VAL A 66 15.02 -12.52 -5.30
N THR A 67 14.16 -12.58 -6.32
CA THR A 67 14.55 -13.09 -7.65
C THR A 67 14.77 -12.00 -8.69
N GLY A 68 14.36 -10.75 -8.41
CA GLY A 68 14.35 -9.64 -9.35
C GLY A 68 13.31 -9.76 -10.47
N LYS A 69 12.49 -10.82 -10.48
CA LYS A 69 11.44 -11.07 -11.48
C LYS A 69 10.09 -10.50 -11.07
N GLY A 70 9.08 -10.68 -11.91
CA GLY A 70 7.70 -10.37 -11.61
C GLY A 70 7.16 -11.10 -10.39
N LEU A 71 6.29 -10.43 -9.64
CA LEU A 71 5.47 -11.08 -8.61
C LEU A 71 4.37 -11.92 -9.26
N ALA A 72 3.99 -13.00 -8.57
CA ALA A 72 2.78 -13.73 -8.91
C ALA A 72 1.54 -12.84 -8.81
N ALA A 73 0.54 -13.06 -9.68
CA ALA A 73 -0.68 -12.25 -9.74
C ALA A 73 -1.37 -12.11 -8.37
N ASN A 74 -1.40 -13.18 -7.57
CA ASN A 74 -2.02 -13.15 -6.25
C ASN A 74 -1.27 -12.23 -5.27
N SER A 75 0.06 -12.15 -5.37
CA SER A 75 0.87 -11.22 -4.57
C SER A 75 0.62 -9.78 -4.98
N VAL A 76 0.54 -9.52 -6.29
CA VAL A 76 0.21 -8.19 -6.84
C VAL A 76 -1.17 -7.74 -6.36
N ASN A 77 -2.18 -8.62 -6.43
CA ASN A 77 -3.54 -8.34 -5.94
C ASN A 77 -3.56 -8.02 -4.44
N GLY A 78 -2.74 -8.71 -3.64
CA GLY A 78 -2.57 -8.38 -2.23
C GLY A 78 -2.05 -6.97 -2.01
N ILE A 79 -1.04 -6.54 -2.79
CA ILE A 79 -0.49 -5.18 -2.71
C ILE A 79 -1.53 -4.14 -3.15
N ILE A 80 -2.22 -4.38 -4.26
CA ILE A 80 -3.31 -3.52 -4.75
C ILE A 80 -4.40 -3.34 -3.69
N THR A 81 -4.77 -4.43 -3.00
CA THR A 81 -5.79 -4.37 -1.94
C THR A 81 -5.37 -3.43 -0.80
N VAL A 82 -4.10 -3.47 -0.38
CA VAL A 82 -3.57 -2.58 0.66
C VAL A 82 -3.59 -1.12 0.19
N ILE A 83 -3.19 -0.86 -1.07
CA ILE A 83 -3.24 0.48 -1.67
C ILE A 83 -4.68 1.01 -1.69
N GLN A 84 -5.62 0.23 -2.21
CA GLN A 84 -7.01 0.65 -2.35
C GLN A 84 -7.65 0.94 -0.98
N ASN A 85 -7.47 0.07 -0.01
CA ASN A 85 -8.09 0.24 1.30
C ASN A 85 -7.51 1.41 2.09
N SER A 86 -6.19 1.61 2.03
CA SER A 86 -5.53 2.72 2.71
C SER A 86 -5.87 4.07 2.07
N LEU A 87 -5.84 4.18 0.74
CA LEU A 87 -6.18 5.42 0.04
C LEU A 87 -7.67 5.76 0.16
N LYS A 88 -8.57 4.77 0.04
CA LYS A 88 -10.01 5.00 0.22
C LYS A 88 -10.31 5.65 1.57
N LEU A 89 -9.68 5.15 2.64
CA LEU A 89 -9.87 5.70 3.96
C LEU A 89 -9.22 7.10 4.11
N ALA A 90 -8.05 7.32 3.51
CA ALA A 90 -7.42 8.65 3.50
C ALA A 90 -8.33 9.70 2.88
N TYR A 91 -8.91 9.41 1.71
CA TYR A 91 -9.82 10.33 1.02
C TYR A 91 -11.11 10.54 1.81
N THR A 92 -11.71 9.45 2.33
CA THR A 92 -12.92 9.56 3.15
C THR A 92 -12.70 10.45 4.38
N LEU A 93 -11.56 10.31 5.07
CA LEU A 93 -11.24 11.15 6.23
C LEU A 93 -10.85 12.58 5.83
N GLY A 94 -10.29 12.78 4.64
CA GLY A 94 -10.01 14.09 4.07
C GLY A 94 -11.30 14.86 3.79
N ASP A 95 -12.29 14.19 3.19
CA ASP A 95 -13.61 14.76 2.89
C ASP A 95 -14.43 15.06 4.15
N LEU A 96 -14.18 14.34 5.25
CA LEU A 96 -14.83 14.58 6.55
C LEU A 96 -14.23 15.76 7.33
N LYS A 97 -13.12 16.34 6.89
CA LYS A 97 -12.55 17.56 7.48
C LYS A 97 -13.16 18.79 6.83
N GLU A 98 -14.38 19.13 7.25
CA GLU A 98 -14.99 20.47 7.05
C GLU A 98 -14.91 21.31 8.34
#